data_AF-A0A968S8L6-F1
#
_entry.id   AF-A0A968S8L6-F1
#
_cell.length_a   1.000
_cell.length_b   1.000
_cell.length_c   1.000
_cell.angle_alpha   90.00
_cell.angle_beta   90.00
_cell.angle_gamma   90.00
#
_symmetry.space_group_name_H-M   'P 1'
#
loop_
_entity.id
_entity.type
_entity.pdbx_description
1 polymer ?
#
loop_
_entity_poly.entity_id
_entity_poly.type
_entity_poly.pdbx_seq_one_letter_code
_entity_poly.pdbx_strand_id
1 'polypeptide(L)'
;MLNFLKFRQYKPSTLVDVWGESEILRLGSEGESVRVIQRFLQALGHYSLGIDGYYGAEMENAVRAFQQQIGMNADGVVDERTWRAIKRLRLFLTI
;
A
#
# COMPACT_ATOMS: atom_id res chain seq x y z
N MET A 1 -14.33 -4.70 -12.97
CA MET A 1 -13.19 -3.99 -13.59
C MET A 1 -12.65 -2.99 -12.57
N LEU A 2 -11.37 -3.09 -12.20
CA LEU A 2 -10.75 -2.25 -11.17
C LEU A 2 -10.58 -0.81 -11.68
N ASN A 3 -10.98 0.18 -10.88
CA ASN A 3 -11.03 1.59 -11.28
C ASN A 3 -9.68 2.28 -10.99
N PHE A 4 -8.76 2.22 -11.95
CA PHE A 4 -7.40 2.75 -11.85
C PHE A 4 -7.30 4.29 -11.99
N LEU A 5 -8.43 4.99 -12.23
CA LEU A 5 -8.46 6.44 -12.40
C LEU A 5 -8.11 7.22 -11.12
N LYS A 6 -8.24 6.60 -9.93
CA LYS A 6 -7.89 7.24 -8.65
C LYS A 6 -6.38 7.48 -8.47
N PHE A 7 -5.53 6.64 -9.07
CA PHE A 7 -4.07 6.79 -8.95
C PHE A 7 -3.50 7.86 -9.89
N ARG A 8 -4.16 8.12 -11.03
CA ARG A 8 -3.73 9.13 -12.02
C ARG A 8 -3.88 10.56 -11.50
N GLN A 9 -4.76 10.79 -10.53
CA GLN A 9 -4.96 12.11 -9.91
C GLN A 9 -3.95 12.41 -8.79
N TYR A 10 -3.16 11.42 -8.38
CA TYR A 10 -2.07 11.66 -7.43
C TYR A 10 -1.01 12.51 -8.14
N LYS A 11 -0.91 13.77 -7.73
CA LYS A 11 0.11 14.74 -8.15
C LYS A 11 1.12 14.89 -7.02
N PRO A 12 2.24 14.19 -7.06
CA PRO A 12 3.29 14.37 -6.08
C PRO A 12 4.02 15.70 -6.34
N SER A 13 4.17 16.53 -5.31
CA SER A 13 4.59 17.92 -5.46
C SER A 13 6.10 18.17 -5.28
N THR A 14 6.95 17.15 -5.32
CA THR A 14 8.41 17.30 -5.17
C THR A 14 9.17 16.26 -5.99
N LEU A 15 10.32 16.65 -6.56
CA LEU A 15 11.20 15.83 -7.42
C LEU A 15 11.81 14.58 -6.73
N VAL A 16 11.33 14.21 -5.54
CA VAL A 16 11.76 13.05 -4.75
C VAL A 16 10.53 12.23 -4.36
N ASP A 17 9.86 11.61 -5.34
CA ASP A 17 8.84 10.59 -5.07
C ASP A 17 9.46 9.27 -4.63
N VAL A 18 10.04 9.33 -3.45
CA VAL A 18 10.42 8.17 -2.67
C VAL A 18 9.14 7.72 -1.96
N TRP A 19 8.36 6.88 -2.63
CA TRP A 19 7.25 6.15 -2.00
C TRP A 19 7.78 5.35 -0.82
N GLY A 20 7.75 5.92 0.38
CA GLY A 20 7.99 5.26 1.66
C GLY A 20 9.24 4.36 1.76
N GLU A 21 10.27 4.51 0.92
CA GLU A 21 11.38 3.52 0.87
C GLU A 21 12.10 3.39 2.22
N SER A 22 12.01 4.41 3.06
CA SER A 22 12.57 4.45 4.41
C SER A 22 11.51 4.43 5.53
N GLU A 23 10.22 4.46 5.21
CA GLU A 23 9.16 4.51 6.22
C GLU A 23 8.59 3.12 6.50
N ILE A 24 8.72 2.68 7.74
CA ILE A 24 8.13 1.44 8.24
C ILE A 24 6.71 1.75 8.72
N LEU A 25 5.70 1.21 8.03
CA LEU A 25 4.31 1.31 8.48
C LEU A 25 3.89 0.06 9.25
N ARG A 26 3.23 0.28 10.38
CA ARG A 26 2.73 -0.76 11.28
C ARG A 26 1.54 -0.24 12.05
N LEU A 27 0.95 -1.07 12.91
CA LEU A 27 -0.16 -0.66 13.77
C LEU A 27 0.10 0.69 14.46
N GLY A 28 -0.82 1.63 14.29
CA GLY A 28 -0.74 3.00 14.81
C GLY A 28 0.01 4.00 13.93
N SER A 29 0.61 3.58 12.81
CA SER A 29 1.14 4.51 11.80
C SER A 29 0.02 5.34 11.17
N GLU A 30 0.31 6.59 10.83
CA GLU A 30 -0.64 7.52 10.23
C GLU A 30 -0.02 8.35 9.10
N GLY A 31 -0.83 8.80 8.15
CA GLY A 31 -0.42 9.79 7.14
C GLY A 31 -0.67 9.36 5.70
N GLU A 32 -0.05 10.09 4.77
CA GLU A 32 -0.31 9.87 3.33
C GLU A 32 0.26 8.54 2.84
N SER A 33 1.40 8.10 3.36
CA SER A 33 1.97 6.76 3.08
C SER A 33 0.96 5.65 3.40
N VAL A 34 0.25 5.77 4.52
CA VAL A 34 -0.81 4.82 4.92
C VAL A 34 -1.97 4.87 3.93
N ARG A 35 -2.43 6.06 3.52
CA ARG A 35 -3.52 6.20 2.52
C ARG A 35 -3.18 5.57 1.18
N VAL A 36 -1.92 5.71 0.76
CA VAL A 36 -1.43 5.08 -0.46
C VAL A 36 -1.54 3.55 -0.37
N ILE A 37 -1.08 2.96 0.73
CA ILE A 37 -1.17 1.50 0.92
C ILE A 37 -2.62 1.04 1.01
N GLN A 38 -3.48 1.76 1.76
CA GLN A 38 -4.91 1.46 1.83
C GLN A 38 -5.55 1.44 0.43
N ARG A 39 -5.29 2.44 -0.41
CA ARG A 39 -5.76 2.47 -1.81
C ARG A 39 -5.27 1.27 -2.62
N PHE A 40 -3.99 0.91 -2.44
CA PHE A 40 -3.39 -0.22 -3.13
C PHE A 40 -4.02 -1.56 -2.71
N LEU A 41 -4.16 -1.80 -1.41
CA LEU A 41 -4.79 -3.01 -0.89
C LEU A 41 -6.27 -3.11 -1.28
N GLN A 42 -7.01 -1.99 -1.33
CA GLN A 42 -8.37 -1.97 -1.88
C GLN A 42 -8.39 -2.39 -3.34
N ALA A 43 -7.45 -1.89 -4.16
CA ALA A 43 -7.36 -2.23 -5.57
C ALA A 43 -6.98 -3.70 -5.80
N LEU A 44 -6.33 -4.35 -4.83
CA LEU A 44 -6.08 -5.79 -4.88
C LEU A 44 -7.22 -6.63 -4.28
N GLY A 45 -8.23 -5.99 -3.68
CA GLY A 45 -9.34 -6.69 -3.00
C GLY A 45 -8.97 -7.21 -1.61
N HIS A 46 -7.86 -6.77 -1.02
CA HIS A 46 -7.42 -7.16 0.33
C HIS A 46 -7.94 -6.22 1.42
N TYR A 47 -8.44 -5.04 1.08
CA TYR A 47 -8.92 -4.05 2.04
C TYR A 47 -10.26 -3.48 1.58
N SER A 48 -11.20 -3.29 2.51
CA SER A 48 -12.57 -2.86 2.21
C SER A 48 -13.03 -1.64 3.01
N LEU A 49 -12.28 -1.25 4.05
CA LEU A 49 -12.59 -0.07 4.87
C LEU A 49 -12.20 1.23 4.17
N GLY A 50 -12.65 2.36 4.73
CA GLY A 50 -12.32 3.69 4.25
C GLY A 50 -10.81 3.97 4.22
N ILE A 51 -10.41 4.91 3.35
CA ILE A 51 -9.05 5.43 3.29
C ILE A 51 -8.98 6.67 4.20
N ASP A 52 -8.66 6.45 5.47
CA ASP A 52 -8.52 7.48 6.50
C ASP A 52 -7.06 7.91 6.69
N GLY A 53 -6.12 7.03 6.33
CA GLY A 53 -4.70 7.21 6.59
C GLY A 53 -4.27 6.73 7.97
N TYR A 54 -5.06 5.88 8.62
CA TYR A 54 -4.72 5.22 9.88
C TYR A 54 -4.44 3.73 9.67
N TYR A 55 -3.31 3.26 10.20
CA TYR A 55 -2.92 1.86 10.11
C TYR A 55 -3.49 1.09 11.30
N GLY A 56 -4.73 0.63 11.15
CA GLY A 56 -5.45 -0.19 12.13
C GLY A 56 -5.25 -1.70 11.95
N ALA A 57 -5.86 -2.49 12.85
CA ALA A 57 -5.78 -3.95 12.82
C ALA A 57 -6.30 -4.57 11.51
N GLU A 58 -7.36 -4.00 10.92
CA GLU A 58 -7.90 -4.45 9.63
C GLU A 58 -6.91 -4.21 8.48
N MET A 59 -6.17 -3.10 8.54
CA MET A 59 -5.11 -2.82 7.57
C MET A 59 -3.93 -3.78 7.76
N GLU A 60 -3.55 -4.09 9.00
CA GLU A 60 -2.52 -5.08 9.30
C GLU A 60 -2.88 -6.46 8.72
N ASN A 61 -4.12 -6.92 8.92
CA ASN A 61 -4.63 -8.16 8.35
C ASN A 61 -4.59 -8.16 6.82
N ALA A 62 -4.97 -7.04 6.19
CA ALA A 62 -4.89 -6.87 4.74
C ALA A 62 -3.45 -6.94 4.22
N VAL A 63 -2.49 -6.34 4.94
CA VAL A 63 -1.07 -6.42 4.59
C VAL A 63 -0.54 -7.84 4.74
N ARG A 64 -0.91 -8.55 5.81
CA ARG A 64 -0.54 -9.97 5.97
C ARG A 64 -1.09 -10.83 4.83
N ALA A 65 -2.35 -10.66 4.47
CA ALA A 65 -2.96 -11.40 3.36
C ALA A 65 -2.23 -11.13 2.03
N PHE A 66 -1.90 -9.86 1.77
CA PHE A 66 -1.10 -9.48 0.60
C PHE A 66 0.29 -10.12 0.62
N GLN A 67 1.02 -10.04 1.75
CA GLN A 67 2.36 -10.63 1.91
C GLN A 67 2.32 -12.15 1.69
N GLN A 68 1.31 -12.85 2.22
CA GLN A 68 1.11 -14.29 1.98
C GLN A 68 0.88 -14.59 0.49
N GLN A 69 0.05 -13.79 -0.19
CA GLN A 69 -0.26 -13.97 -1.61
C GLN A 69 1.00 -13.87 -2.50
N ILE A 70 1.96 -13.05 -2.12
CA ILE A 70 3.23 -12.87 -2.88
C ILE A 70 4.38 -13.74 -2.34
N GLY A 71 4.11 -14.65 -1.39
CA GLY A 71 5.11 -15.58 -0.84
C GLY A 71 6.12 -14.95 0.12
N MET A 72 5.80 -13.80 0.72
CA MET A 72 6.62 -13.16 1.76
C MET A 72 6.26 -13.67 3.16
N ASN A 73 7.15 -13.42 4.12
CA ASN A 73 6.79 -13.55 5.53
C ASN A 73 5.70 -12.52 5.87
N ALA A 74 4.60 -12.99 6.46
CA ALA A 74 3.39 -12.21 6.66
C ALA A 74 3.31 -11.62 8.06
N ASP A 75 4.24 -10.70 8.35
CA ASP A 75 4.32 -10.00 9.65
C ASP A 75 3.32 -8.84 9.79
N GLY A 76 2.73 -8.38 8.68
CA GLY A 76 1.80 -7.26 8.68
C GLY A 76 2.47 -5.90 8.78
N VAL A 77 3.79 -5.83 8.55
CA VAL A 77 4.57 -4.60 8.55
C VAL A 77 4.91 -4.22 7.11
N VAL A 78 4.65 -2.97 6.74
CA VAL A 78 5.08 -2.43 5.44
C VAL A 78 6.49 -1.88 5.59
N ASP A 79 7.46 -2.72 5.27
CA ASP A 79 8.89 -2.39 5.20
C ASP A 79 9.36 -2.18 3.76
N GLU A 80 10.66 -1.92 3.57
CA GLU A 80 11.27 -1.72 2.24
C GLU A 80 10.98 -2.89 1.27
N ARG A 81 10.90 -4.12 1.78
CA ARG A 81 10.61 -5.30 0.95
C ARG A 81 9.17 -5.27 0.46
N THR A 82 8.24 -4.96 1.35
CA THR A 82 6.81 -4.82 1.03
C THR A 82 6.60 -3.66 0.06
N TRP A 83 7.23 -2.51 0.28
CA TRP A 83 7.20 -1.38 -0.65
C TRP A 83 7.71 -1.73 -2.05
N ARG A 84 8.83 -2.47 -2.15
CA ARG A 84 9.36 -2.92 -3.45
C ARG A 84 8.39 -3.86 -4.17
N ALA A 85 7.75 -4.79 -3.46
CA ALA A 85 6.75 -5.68 -4.04
C ALA A 85 5.55 -4.91 -4.60
N ILE A 86 5.04 -3.94 -3.84
CA ILE A 86 3.93 -3.06 -4.24
C ILE A 86 4.29 -2.27 -5.49
N LYS A 87 5.47 -1.64 -5.55
CA LYS A 87 5.94 -0.90 -6.73
C LYS A 87 6.03 -1.78 -7.96
N ARG A 88 6.62 -2.97 -7.81
CA ARG A 88 6.76 -3.93 -8.91
C ARG A 88 5.38 -4.30 -9.47
N LEU A 89 4.45 -4.70 -8.61
CA LEU A 89 3.09 -5.05 -9.04
C LEU A 89 2.34 -3.87 -9.66
N ARG A 90 2.48 -2.67 -9.10
CA ARG A 90 1.88 -1.45 -9.68
C ARG A 90 2.33 -1.24 -11.12
N LEU A 91 3.62 -1.39 -11.41
CA LEU A 91 4.16 -1.18 -12.75
C LEU A 91 3.61 -2.17 -13.77
N PHE A 92 3.39 -3.43 -13.39
CA PHE A 92 2.81 -4.45 -14.27
C PHE A 92 1.33 -4.23 -14.58
N LEU A 93 0.59 -3.52 -13.72
CA LEU A 93 -0.83 -3.22 -13.91
C LEU A 93 -1.08 -1.94 -14.74
N THR A 94 -0.03 -1.34 -15.32
CA THR A 94 -0.08 -0.05 -16.05
C THR A 94 0.12 -0.15 -17.56
N ILE A 95 0.33 -1.36 -18.11
CA ILE A 95 0.50 -1.61 -19.56
C ILE A 95 -0.77 -2.17 -20.20
#